data_AF-A0A932YDE8-F1
#
_entry.id   AF-A0A932YDE8-F1
#
_cell.length_a   1.000
_cell.length_b   1.000
_cell.length_c   1.000
_cell.angle_alpha   90.00
_cell.angle_beta   90.00
_cell.angle_gamma   90.00
#
_symmetry.space_group_name_H-M   'P 1'
#
loop_
_entity.id
_entity.type
_entity.pdbx_description
1 polymer ?
#
loop_
_entity_poly.entity_id
_entity_poly.type
_entity_poly.pdbx_seq_one_letter_code
_entity_poly.pdbx_strand_id
1 'polypeptide(L)'
;MRDKIELLVEETGAPPQEAELALGLANFDMEGALKLIHSRMQDIFVIKTKFLGQHPQMYGLMLFIAHVGRPGTNPSFRLRFVFSANPHLYQTDLNMPWYEFEKAIYRVRLSEWCHMALSQSIEKEWEEKIAAATSRLFALKESLLAGQPAPIGLWIDDLLTSSHHWRVPPKFHYATDVLSVGEYRQGPPGGLSPWFGVNAAARKVREGELFMSLRIALESADISRPHGGLTHLRPAPVFVKELQAGDIVNVYVLESRETGLYLAEIFGGYSDHGLHPVEAPIESVWRESDLVGVRVRFGHAVVGEGTFPPDLRVQSIRKSQKTPFLKRVFGW
;
A
#
# COMPACT_ATOMS: atom_id res chain seq x y z
N MET A 1 15.04 25.11 18.97
CA MET A 1 14.84 23.66 19.26
C MET A 1 13.41 23.25 18.90
N ARG A 2 12.40 23.98 19.38
CA ARG A 2 11.00 23.85 18.90
C ARG A 2 10.87 23.98 17.38
N ASP A 3 11.51 24.97 16.78
CA ASP A 3 11.43 25.20 15.32
C ASP A 3 11.96 24.01 14.49
N LYS A 4 12.96 23.28 14.99
CA LYS A 4 13.49 22.06 14.34
C LYS A 4 12.54 20.86 14.47
N ILE A 5 11.84 20.78 15.60
CA ILE A 5 10.83 19.73 15.85
C ILE A 5 9.62 20.01 14.97
N GLU A 6 9.15 21.26 14.89
CA GLU A 6 8.08 21.67 13.99
C GLU A 6 8.43 21.36 12.53
N LEU A 7 9.63 21.72 12.08
CA LEU A 7 10.10 21.40 10.74
C LEU A 7 10.15 19.87 10.49
N LEU A 8 10.60 19.07 11.46
CA LEU A 8 10.57 17.60 11.32
C LEU A 8 9.14 17.05 11.27
N VAL A 9 8.24 17.56 12.09
CA VAL A 9 6.83 17.16 12.13
C VAL A 9 6.15 17.52 10.81
N GLU A 10 6.45 18.68 10.25
CA GLU A 10 5.95 19.13 8.94
C GLU A 10 6.47 18.25 7.80
N GLU A 11 7.79 17.99 7.76
CA GLU A 11 8.42 17.22 6.68
C GLU A 11 8.08 15.72 6.74
N THR A 12 8.03 15.13 7.94
CA THR A 12 7.85 13.68 8.11
C THR A 12 6.43 13.25 8.46
N GLY A 13 5.58 14.18 8.92
CA GLY A 13 4.27 13.85 9.49
C GLY A 13 4.34 13.05 10.79
N ALA A 14 5.51 12.90 11.41
CA ALA A 14 5.67 12.18 12.67
C ALA A 14 5.08 12.97 13.86
N PRO A 15 4.54 12.30 14.90
CA PRO A 15 4.06 12.99 16.08
C PRO A 15 5.19 13.78 16.76
N PRO A 16 4.89 14.93 17.40
CA PRO A 16 5.91 15.84 17.95
C PRO A 16 6.90 15.17 18.91
N GLN A 17 6.41 14.23 19.72
CA GLN A 17 7.21 13.46 20.67
C GLN A 17 8.25 12.55 19.99
N GLU A 18 7.91 12.02 18.80
CA GLU A 18 8.79 11.15 18.03
C GLU A 18 9.80 11.95 17.22
N ALA A 19 9.40 13.11 16.70
CA ALA A 19 10.31 14.08 16.10
C ALA A 19 11.32 14.63 17.13
N GLU A 20 10.86 14.98 18.34
CA GLU A 20 11.73 15.41 19.45
C GLU A 20 12.73 14.32 19.85
N LEU A 21 12.26 13.08 19.98
CA LEU A 21 13.12 11.93 20.30
C LEU A 21 14.14 11.66 19.20
N ALA A 22 13.73 11.67 17.93
CA ALA A 22 14.63 11.46 16.80
C ALA A 22 15.69 12.56 16.70
N LEU A 23 15.28 13.82 16.90
CA LEU A 23 16.19 14.97 16.93
C LEU A 23 17.19 14.87 18.09
N GLY A 24 16.74 14.42 19.27
CA GLY A 24 17.61 14.18 20.43
C GLY A 24 18.62 13.05 20.17
N LEU A 25 18.18 11.94 19.58
CA LEU A 25 19.04 10.79 19.24
C LEU A 25 20.04 11.11 18.12
N ALA A 26 19.70 12.03 17.22
CA ALA A 26 20.58 12.50 16.15
C ALA A 26 21.51 13.65 16.58
N ASN A 27 21.68 13.93 17.88
CA ASN A 27 22.48 15.07 18.38
C ASN A 27 22.06 16.42 17.76
N PHE A 28 20.76 16.62 17.54
CA PHE A 28 20.17 17.80 16.90
C PHE A 28 20.52 18.00 15.42
N ASP A 29 21.02 16.96 14.75
CA ASP A 29 21.14 16.88 13.30
C ASP A 29 19.78 16.56 12.67
N MET A 30 19.32 17.46 11.79
CA MET A 30 18.06 17.32 11.07
C MET A 30 18.09 16.15 10.09
N GLU A 31 19.21 15.94 9.40
CA GLU A 31 19.30 14.91 8.37
C GLU A 31 19.35 13.52 9.01
N GLY A 32 20.11 13.37 10.10
CA GLY A 32 20.09 12.19 10.95
C GLY A 32 18.71 11.91 11.55
N ALA A 33 18.00 12.94 12.03
CA ALA A 33 16.66 12.78 12.59
C ALA A 33 15.62 12.38 11.52
N LEU A 34 15.71 12.96 10.32
CA LEU A 34 14.91 12.56 9.16
C LEU A 34 15.13 11.08 8.80
N LYS A 35 16.39 10.64 8.74
CA LYS A 35 16.74 9.24 8.49
C LYS A 35 16.18 8.32 9.57
N LEU A 36 16.24 8.72 10.84
CA LEU A 36 15.68 7.96 11.97
C LEU A 36 14.15 7.86 11.94
N ILE A 37 13.47 8.92 11.53
CA ILE A 37 12.00 8.91 11.41
C ILE A 37 11.58 8.05 10.21
N HIS A 38 12.22 8.23 9.05
CA HIS A 38 11.93 7.42 7.87
C HIS A 38 12.22 5.94 8.07
N SER A 39 13.32 5.58 8.75
CA SER A 39 13.63 4.17 9.06
C SER A 39 12.60 3.56 10.02
N ARG A 40 12.04 4.36 10.94
CA ARG A 40 10.94 3.93 11.82
C ARG A 40 9.57 3.84 11.13
N MET A 41 9.40 4.45 9.96
CA MET A 41 8.17 4.34 9.15
C MET A 41 8.22 3.20 8.11
N GLN A 42 9.38 2.56 7.95
CA GLN A 42 9.58 1.36 7.14
C GLN A 42 9.23 0.11 7.94
N ASP A 43 7.95 -0.05 8.28
CA ASP A 43 7.51 -1.20 9.09
C ASP A 43 7.29 -2.46 8.25
N ILE A 44 7.23 -2.36 6.92
CA ILE A 44 6.96 -3.51 6.05
C ILE A 44 8.22 -3.85 5.25
N PHE A 45 8.68 -5.09 5.35
CA PHE A 45 9.70 -5.61 4.46
C PHE A 45 9.23 -6.87 3.75
N VAL A 46 9.82 -7.09 2.57
CA VAL A 46 9.50 -8.18 1.66
C VAL A 46 10.77 -8.95 1.36
N ILE A 47 10.70 -10.28 1.41
CA ILE A 47 11.77 -11.19 1.01
C ILE A 47 11.21 -12.10 -0.09
N LYS A 48 11.82 -12.01 -1.28
CA LYS A 48 11.54 -12.87 -2.43
C LYS A 48 12.65 -13.89 -2.52
N THR A 49 12.33 -15.18 -2.56
CA THR A 49 13.33 -16.26 -2.58
C THR A 49 13.00 -17.30 -3.64
N LYS A 50 14.04 -17.79 -4.31
CA LYS A 50 14.01 -18.93 -5.22
C LYS A 50 14.72 -20.11 -4.58
N PHE A 51 14.22 -21.32 -4.79
CA PHE A 51 14.82 -22.56 -4.32
C PHE A 51 15.15 -23.49 -5.49
N LEU A 52 16.26 -24.19 -5.37
CA LEU A 52 16.73 -25.25 -6.26
C LEU A 52 17.03 -26.50 -5.43
N GLY A 53 16.08 -27.44 -5.43
CA GLY A 53 16.23 -28.78 -4.87
C GLY A 53 16.94 -29.70 -5.86
N GLN A 54 17.86 -30.54 -5.35
CA GLN A 54 18.69 -31.41 -6.19
C GLN A 54 18.05 -32.78 -6.45
N HIS A 55 17.32 -33.36 -5.48
CA HIS A 55 16.73 -34.69 -5.59
C HIS A 55 15.42 -34.84 -4.78
N PRO A 56 14.24 -35.01 -5.44
CA PRO A 56 14.01 -34.78 -6.87
C PRO A 56 14.30 -33.33 -7.27
N GLN A 57 14.56 -33.08 -8.56
CA GLN A 57 14.73 -31.71 -9.05
C GLN A 57 13.42 -30.95 -8.84
N MET A 58 13.42 -30.04 -7.86
CA MET A 58 12.27 -29.24 -7.50
C MET A 58 12.68 -27.78 -7.45
N TYR A 59 11.82 -26.93 -7.98
CA TYR A 59 12.02 -25.51 -8.05
C TYR A 59 10.97 -24.85 -7.17
N GLY A 60 11.37 -23.89 -6.36
CA GLY A 60 10.46 -23.25 -5.41
C GLY A 60 10.53 -21.74 -5.48
N LEU A 61 9.41 -21.09 -5.15
CA LEU A 61 9.36 -19.66 -4.87
C LEU A 61 8.78 -19.46 -3.47
N MET A 62 9.34 -18.49 -2.74
CA MET A 62 8.79 -17.98 -1.48
C MET A 62 8.71 -16.48 -1.53
N LEU A 63 7.57 -15.97 -1.10
CA LEU A 63 7.36 -14.58 -0.78
C LEU A 63 7.06 -14.47 0.71
N PHE A 64 7.86 -13.70 1.43
CA PHE A 64 7.64 -13.38 2.83
C PHE A 64 7.45 -11.88 2.97
N ILE A 65 6.31 -11.47 3.53
CA ILE A 65 6.00 -10.06 3.80
C ILE A 65 5.80 -9.95 5.30
N ALA A 66 6.56 -9.08 5.97
CA ALA A 66 6.41 -8.86 7.40
C ALA A 66 6.20 -7.37 7.68
N HIS A 67 5.16 -7.09 8.45
CA HIS A 67 4.92 -5.82 9.10
C HIS A 67 5.42 -5.92 10.55
N VAL A 68 6.61 -5.38 10.76
CA VAL A 68 7.27 -5.28 12.06
C VAL A 68 7.12 -3.84 12.53
N GLY A 69 6.05 -3.59 13.28
CA GLY A 69 5.77 -2.30 13.89
C GLY A 69 6.73 -1.98 15.03
N ARG A 70 6.29 -1.13 15.96
CA ARG A 70 7.12 -0.72 17.11
C ARG A 70 7.41 -1.90 18.06
N PRO A 71 8.56 -1.90 18.76
CA PRO A 71 8.81 -2.84 19.85
C PRO A 71 7.63 -2.85 20.83
N GLY A 72 7.10 -4.04 21.14
CA GLY A 72 5.90 -4.21 21.97
C GLY A 72 4.59 -4.37 21.20
N THR A 73 4.58 -4.15 19.89
CA THR A 73 3.49 -4.59 19.01
C THR A 73 3.80 -5.98 18.44
N ASN A 74 2.79 -6.84 18.35
CA ASN A 74 2.97 -8.15 17.72
C ASN A 74 3.20 -7.95 16.22
N PRO A 75 4.33 -8.41 15.66
CA PRO A 75 4.54 -8.33 14.23
C PRO A 75 3.49 -9.19 13.52
N SER A 76 2.97 -8.67 12.40
CA SER A 76 2.14 -9.46 11.50
C SER A 76 2.96 -9.83 10.28
N PHE A 77 2.77 -11.03 9.75
CA PHE A 77 3.49 -11.47 8.57
C PHE A 77 2.60 -12.37 7.71
N ARG A 78 3.04 -12.56 6.48
CA ARG A 78 2.42 -13.41 5.49
C ARG A 78 3.52 -14.16 4.76
N LEU A 79 3.39 -15.48 4.73
CA LEU A 79 4.27 -16.36 3.98
C LEU A 79 3.48 -16.97 2.83
N ARG A 80 4.04 -16.94 1.62
CA ARG A 80 3.52 -17.66 0.47
C ARG A 80 4.61 -18.50 -0.12
N PHE A 81 4.33 -19.78 -0.26
CA PHE A 81 5.32 -20.76 -0.69
C PHE A 81 4.76 -21.65 -1.81
N VAL A 82 5.57 -21.99 -2.81
CA VAL A 82 5.22 -23.00 -3.82
C VAL A 82 6.43 -23.80 -4.27
N PHE A 83 6.27 -25.13 -4.42
CA PHE A 83 7.19 -26.02 -5.11
C PHE A 83 6.56 -26.59 -6.37
N SER A 84 7.38 -26.71 -7.42
CA SER A 84 7.00 -27.33 -8.68
C SER A 84 8.16 -28.12 -9.28
N ALA A 85 7.81 -29.14 -10.05
CA ALA A 85 8.76 -29.84 -10.93
C ALA A 85 9.13 -29.02 -12.19
N ASN A 86 8.46 -27.89 -12.44
CA ASN A 86 8.70 -27.07 -13.63
C ASN A 86 9.98 -26.20 -13.48
N PRO A 87 11.03 -26.41 -14.29
CA PRO A 87 12.28 -25.63 -14.22
C PRO A 87 12.11 -24.16 -14.58
N HIS A 88 11.09 -23.79 -15.37
CA HIS A 88 10.83 -22.39 -15.71
C HIS A 88 10.54 -21.53 -14.47
N LEU A 89 10.09 -22.15 -13.37
CA LEU A 89 9.87 -21.45 -12.11
C LEU A 89 11.14 -20.78 -11.58
N TYR A 90 12.31 -21.36 -11.84
CA TYR A 90 13.59 -20.79 -11.41
C TYR A 90 14.02 -19.56 -12.21
N GLN A 91 13.40 -19.34 -13.38
CA GLN A 91 13.71 -18.21 -14.26
C GLN A 91 13.00 -16.91 -13.83
N THR A 92 11.98 -16.96 -12.98
CA THR A 92 11.20 -15.79 -12.48
C THR A 92 12.11 -14.68 -11.96
N ASP A 93 12.08 -13.44 -12.45
CA ASP A 93 13.02 -12.43 -11.92
C ASP A 93 12.81 -12.14 -10.43
N LEU A 94 13.90 -12.07 -9.64
CA LEU A 94 13.85 -11.66 -8.24
C LEU A 94 13.70 -10.14 -8.09
N ASN A 95 14.08 -9.37 -9.11
CA ASN A 95 13.98 -7.91 -9.12
C ASN A 95 12.60 -7.40 -9.57
N MET A 96 11.68 -8.29 -9.93
CA MET A 96 10.32 -7.89 -10.27
C MET A 96 9.56 -7.36 -9.04
N PRO A 97 8.53 -6.52 -9.23
CA PRO A 97 7.70 -6.04 -8.12
C PRO A 97 7.09 -7.19 -7.30
N TRP A 98 7.01 -7.03 -5.99
CA TRP A 98 6.60 -8.11 -5.09
C TRP A 98 5.21 -8.69 -5.40
N TYR A 99 4.28 -7.86 -5.88
CA TYR A 99 2.93 -8.28 -6.20
C TYR A 99 2.87 -9.13 -7.48
N GLU A 100 3.73 -8.85 -8.46
CA GLU A 100 3.88 -9.71 -9.64
C GLU A 100 4.56 -11.03 -9.27
N PHE A 101 5.55 -10.99 -8.37
CA PHE A 101 6.16 -12.20 -7.81
C PHE A 101 5.12 -13.06 -7.07
N GLU A 102 4.20 -12.43 -6.34
CA GLU A 102 3.08 -13.13 -5.70
C GLU A 102 2.13 -13.77 -6.74
N LYS A 103 1.77 -13.05 -7.80
CA LYS A 103 0.98 -13.62 -8.90
C LYS A 103 1.68 -14.80 -9.55
N ALA A 104 3.00 -14.78 -9.70
CA ALA A 104 3.77 -15.90 -10.21
C ALA A 104 3.60 -17.14 -9.32
N ILE A 105 3.66 -16.98 -8.00
CA ILE A 105 3.36 -18.06 -7.03
C ILE A 105 1.94 -18.61 -7.26
N TYR A 106 0.95 -17.74 -7.39
CA TYR A 106 -0.44 -18.17 -7.62
C TYR A 106 -0.65 -18.89 -8.95
N ARG A 107 -0.05 -18.42 -10.04
CA ARG A 107 -0.12 -19.10 -11.35
C ARG A 107 0.45 -20.51 -11.27
N VAL A 108 1.56 -20.69 -10.55
CA VAL A 108 2.19 -22.00 -10.37
C VAL A 108 1.30 -22.91 -9.52
N ARG A 109 0.64 -22.38 -8.49
CA ARG A 109 -0.31 -23.15 -7.66
C ARG A 109 -1.46 -23.73 -8.48
N LEU A 110 -1.85 -23.09 -9.57
CA LEU A 110 -2.89 -23.56 -10.49
C LEU A 110 -2.37 -24.55 -11.55
N SER A 111 -1.05 -24.74 -11.64
CA SER A 111 -0.45 -25.63 -12.63
C SER A 111 -0.43 -27.10 -12.18
N GLU A 112 -0.48 -28.01 -13.15
CA GLU A 112 -0.42 -29.47 -12.92
C GLU A 112 0.92 -29.92 -12.31
N TRP A 113 1.97 -29.13 -12.49
CA TRP A 113 3.33 -29.41 -12.01
C TRP A 113 3.55 -28.98 -10.56
N CYS A 114 2.51 -28.49 -9.89
CA CYS A 114 2.58 -27.99 -8.52
C CYS A 114 2.50 -29.13 -7.50
N HIS A 115 3.44 -29.15 -6.56
CA HIS A 115 3.35 -30.01 -5.38
C HIS A 115 2.58 -29.29 -4.27
N MET A 116 1.26 -29.16 -4.44
CA MET A 116 0.41 -28.35 -3.55
C MET A 116 0.47 -28.81 -2.09
N ALA A 117 0.35 -30.11 -1.82
CA ALA A 117 0.35 -30.65 -0.46
C ALA A 117 1.68 -30.36 0.26
N LEU A 118 2.81 -30.55 -0.43
CA LEU A 118 4.14 -30.23 0.09
C LEU A 118 4.29 -28.71 0.31
N SER A 119 3.84 -27.90 -0.63
CA SER A 119 3.93 -26.44 -0.54
C SER A 119 3.17 -25.92 0.69
N GLN A 120 1.96 -26.43 0.94
CA GLN A 120 1.14 -26.05 2.09
C GLN A 120 1.70 -26.57 3.42
N SER A 121 2.29 -27.77 3.45
CA SER A 121 2.88 -28.29 4.68
C SER A 121 4.10 -27.48 5.11
N ILE A 122 4.96 -27.10 4.15
CA ILE A 122 6.11 -26.22 4.39
C ILE A 122 5.65 -24.84 4.84
N GLU A 123 4.67 -24.24 4.14
CA GLU A 123 4.13 -22.93 4.50
C GLU A 123 3.65 -22.92 5.95
N LYS A 124 2.84 -23.92 6.35
CA LYS A 124 2.34 -24.03 7.72
C LYS A 124 3.46 -24.22 8.75
N GLU A 125 4.41 -25.12 8.49
CA GLU A 125 5.54 -25.36 9.41
C GLU A 125 6.34 -24.07 9.62
N TRP A 126 6.64 -23.34 8.54
CA TRP A 126 7.44 -22.13 8.61
C TRP A 126 6.67 -20.99 9.25
N GLU A 127 5.36 -20.85 8.98
CA GLU A 127 4.51 -19.89 9.68
C GLU A 127 4.54 -20.12 11.20
N GLU A 128 4.40 -21.37 11.66
CA GLU A 128 4.46 -21.71 13.09
C GLU A 128 5.83 -21.36 13.71
N LYS A 129 6.93 -21.68 13.02
CA LYS A 129 8.29 -21.37 13.48
C LYS A 129 8.56 -19.86 13.53
N ILE A 130 8.12 -19.13 12.51
CA ILE A 130 8.28 -17.67 12.45
C ILE A 130 7.45 -17.01 13.55
N ALA A 131 6.22 -17.48 13.79
CA ALA A 131 5.37 -17.01 14.87
C ALA A 131 5.96 -17.31 16.26
N ALA A 132 6.68 -18.43 16.43
CA ALA A 132 7.39 -18.74 17.68
C ALA A 132 8.66 -17.89 17.88
N ALA A 133 9.22 -17.31 16.82
CA ALA A 133 10.49 -16.59 16.82
C ALA A 133 10.35 -15.12 16.39
N THR A 134 9.29 -14.43 16.83
CA THR A 134 9.00 -13.04 16.44
C THR A 134 10.13 -12.05 16.73
N SER A 135 10.95 -12.28 17.76
CA SER A 135 12.14 -11.46 18.06
C SER A 135 13.14 -11.43 16.90
N ARG A 136 13.22 -12.51 16.11
CA ARG A 136 14.08 -12.58 14.93
C ARG A 136 13.59 -11.67 13.81
N LEU A 137 12.28 -11.41 13.71
CA LEU A 137 11.74 -10.49 12.70
C LEU A 137 12.21 -9.04 12.93
N PHE A 138 12.33 -8.62 14.20
CA PHE A 138 12.92 -7.33 14.54
C PHE A 138 14.40 -7.27 14.14
N ALA A 139 15.18 -8.32 14.43
CA ALA A 139 16.58 -8.38 14.01
C ALA A 139 16.75 -8.35 12.49
N LEU A 140 15.86 -9.03 11.75
CA LEU A 140 15.85 -8.99 10.28
C LEU A 140 15.54 -7.60 9.73
N LYS A 141 14.54 -6.91 10.31
CA LYS A 141 14.23 -5.52 9.96
C LYS A 141 15.45 -4.62 10.14
N GLU A 142 16.08 -4.65 11.32
CA GLU A 142 17.25 -3.82 11.59
C GLU A 142 18.41 -4.13 10.61
N SER A 143 18.62 -5.41 10.29
CA SER A 143 19.63 -5.83 9.31
C SER A 143 19.35 -5.31 7.90
N LEU A 144 18.08 -5.36 7.47
CA LEU A 144 17.63 -4.84 6.17
C LEU A 144 17.85 -3.33 6.08
N LEU A 145 17.47 -2.58 7.12
CA LEU A 145 17.67 -1.14 7.21
C LEU A 145 19.16 -0.77 7.20
N ALA A 146 20.00 -1.60 7.81
CA ALA A 146 21.45 -1.43 7.80
C ALA A 146 22.12 -1.85 6.48
N GLY A 147 21.37 -2.36 5.50
CA GLY A 147 21.91 -2.87 4.23
C GLY A 147 22.78 -4.11 4.40
N GLN A 148 22.57 -4.89 5.47
CA GLN A 148 23.33 -6.11 5.75
C GLN A 148 22.54 -7.33 5.25
N PRO A 149 22.95 -8.00 4.16
CA PRO A 149 22.19 -9.12 3.61
C PRO A 149 22.40 -10.42 4.40
N ALA A 150 23.54 -10.59 5.10
CA ALA A 150 23.94 -11.86 5.69
C ALA A 150 22.92 -12.47 6.69
N PRO A 151 22.29 -11.69 7.60
CA PRO A 151 21.30 -12.24 8.53
C PRO A 151 20.07 -12.86 7.86
N ILE A 152 19.72 -12.42 6.66
CA ILE A 152 18.58 -12.96 5.90
C ILE A 152 18.91 -14.33 5.35
N GLY A 153 20.10 -14.48 4.77
CA GLY A 153 20.59 -15.78 4.31
C GLY A 153 20.62 -16.80 5.45
N LEU A 154 21.17 -16.42 6.60
CA LEU A 154 21.20 -17.26 7.80
C LEU A 154 19.80 -17.63 8.31
N TRP A 155 18.84 -16.71 8.23
CA TRP A 155 17.46 -16.99 8.62
C TRP A 155 16.77 -17.97 7.66
N ILE A 156 16.97 -17.82 6.35
CA ILE A 156 16.46 -18.77 5.36
C ILE A 156 17.11 -20.15 5.57
N ASP A 157 18.43 -20.19 5.78
CA ASP A 157 19.16 -21.42 6.10
C ASP A 157 18.62 -22.11 7.36
N ASP A 158 18.34 -21.36 8.42
CA ASP A 158 17.74 -21.90 9.65
C ASP A 158 16.34 -22.49 9.40
N LEU A 159 15.50 -21.82 8.59
CA LEU A 159 14.19 -22.37 8.18
C LEU A 159 14.34 -23.67 7.37
N LEU A 160 15.29 -23.71 6.44
CA LEU A 160 15.55 -24.89 5.60
C LEU A 160 16.09 -26.05 6.42
N THR A 161 17.10 -25.82 7.26
CA THR A 161 17.77 -26.86 8.07
C THR A 161 16.89 -27.40 9.18
N SER A 162 16.03 -26.56 9.76
CA SER A 162 15.09 -27.01 10.80
C SER A 162 13.87 -27.73 10.22
N SER A 163 13.64 -27.67 8.91
CA SER A 163 12.46 -28.27 8.27
C SER A 163 12.66 -29.75 8.02
N HIS A 164 11.68 -30.54 8.45
CA HIS A 164 11.67 -32.00 8.30
C HIS A 164 11.35 -32.45 6.87
N HIS A 165 11.04 -31.52 5.96
CA HIS A 165 10.72 -31.80 4.57
C HIS A 165 11.96 -32.09 3.71
N TRP A 166 13.17 -31.78 4.21
CA TRP A 166 14.41 -31.89 3.43
C TRP A 166 15.35 -32.94 4.02
N ARG A 167 15.83 -33.86 3.17
CA ARG A 167 17.05 -34.62 3.49
C ARG A 167 18.30 -33.83 3.20
N VAL A 168 18.27 -33.06 2.11
CA VAL A 168 19.33 -32.12 1.69
C VAL A 168 18.64 -30.78 1.44
N PRO A 169 19.02 -29.71 2.17
CA PRO A 169 18.43 -28.39 1.98
C PRO A 169 18.59 -27.91 0.52
N PRO A 170 17.53 -27.33 -0.09
CA PRO A 170 17.63 -26.73 -1.40
C PRO A 170 18.58 -25.52 -1.38
N LYS A 171 19.30 -25.29 -2.48
CA LYS A 171 20.04 -24.04 -2.68
C LYS A 171 19.04 -22.91 -2.88
N PHE A 172 19.36 -21.69 -2.42
CA PHE A 172 18.47 -20.55 -2.60
C PHE A 172 19.18 -19.29 -3.06
N HIS A 173 18.40 -18.40 -3.68
CA HIS A 173 18.76 -17.02 -3.98
C HIS A 173 17.62 -16.13 -3.53
N TYR A 174 17.92 -14.95 -2.99
CA TYR A 174 16.89 -14.05 -2.48
C TYR A 174 17.16 -12.60 -2.87
N ALA A 175 16.08 -11.81 -2.89
CA ALA A 175 16.07 -10.36 -3.00
C ALA A 175 15.12 -9.78 -1.96
N THR A 176 15.30 -8.51 -1.62
CA THR A 176 14.61 -7.86 -0.52
C THR A 176 14.08 -6.51 -0.95
N ASP A 177 12.84 -6.20 -0.58
CA ASP A 177 12.26 -4.88 -0.77
C ASP A 177 11.82 -4.33 0.60
N VAL A 178 11.90 -3.02 0.79
CA VAL A 178 11.41 -2.35 2.01
C VAL A 178 10.32 -1.38 1.59
N LEU A 179 9.11 -1.58 2.14
CA LEU A 179 7.94 -0.76 1.84
C LEU A 179 7.74 0.24 2.98
N SER A 180 7.82 1.52 2.66
CA SER A 180 7.57 2.60 3.62
C SER A 180 6.08 2.92 3.68
N VAL A 181 5.45 2.67 4.84
CA VAL A 181 4.07 3.11 5.08
C VAL A 181 4.03 4.64 5.26
N GLY A 182 5.14 5.23 5.71
CA GLY A 182 5.29 6.68 5.89
C GLY A 182 5.09 7.48 4.61
N GLU A 183 5.46 6.92 3.45
CA GLU A 183 5.21 7.56 2.15
C GLU A 183 3.71 7.79 1.90
N TYR A 184 2.83 6.98 2.49
CA TYR A 184 1.38 7.05 2.28
C TYR A 184 0.65 7.90 3.33
N ARG A 185 1.35 8.39 4.36
CA ARG A 185 0.75 9.09 5.51
C ARG A 185 0.36 10.55 5.25
N GLN A 186 0.64 11.12 4.09
CA GLN A 186 0.25 12.49 3.81
C GLN A 186 -1.16 12.55 3.21
N GLY A 187 -2.17 12.51 4.08
CA GLY A 187 -3.29 13.43 3.92
C GLY A 187 -2.90 14.73 4.63
N PRO A 188 -3.16 15.92 4.08
CA PRO A 188 -2.74 17.16 4.73
C PRO A 188 -3.30 17.19 6.14
N PRO A 189 -2.49 17.43 7.19
CA PRO A 189 -3.00 17.55 8.54
C PRO A 189 -3.93 18.77 8.62
N GLY A 190 -4.59 18.95 9.75
CA GLY A 190 -5.35 20.16 10.09
C GLY A 190 -4.54 21.45 10.15
N GLY A 191 -3.54 21.65 9.30
CA GLY A 191 -2.66 22.81 9.26
C GLY A 191 -2.47 23.28 7.84
N LEU A 192 -3.07 24.44 7.56
CA LEU A 192 -2.55 25.52 6.74
C LEU A 192 -1.29 25.18 5.92
N SER A 193 -1.46 25.08 4.60
CA SER A 193 -0.43 25.55 3.67
C SER A 193 0.03 26.96 4.11
N PRO A 194 1.30 27.36 3.95
CA PRO A 194 1.78 28.70 4.33
C PRO A 194 1.12 29.86 3.58
N TRP A 195 0.12 29.60 2.76
CA TRP A 195 -0.55 30.58 1.91
C TRP A 195 -2.01 30.75 2.33
N PHE A 196 -2.22 31.74 3.19
CA PHE A 196 -3.49 32.39 3.52
C PHE A 196 -4.47 31.65 4.45
N GLY A 197 -4.82 32.32 5.55
CA GLY A 197 -5.79 31.84 6.52
C GLY A 197 -7.23 32.14 6.13
N VAL A 198 -8.11 31.12 6.16
CA VAL A 198 -9.56 31.27 6.33
C VAL A 198 -10.16 30.04 7.05
N ASN A 199 -10.82 30.31 8.18
CA ASN A 199 -11.86 29.57 8.93
C ASN A 199 -11.87 28.03 8.99
N ALA A 200 -11.41 27.53 10.13
CA ALA A 200 -11.56 26.18 10.65
C ALA A 200 -12.98 25.89 11.19
N ALA A 201 -13.94 25.60 10.30
CA ALA A 201 -15.29 25.20 10.70
C ALA A 201 -15.82 23.98 9.91
N ALA A 202 -15.03 22.91 9.79
CA ALA A 202 -15.50 21.57 9.43
C ALA A 202 -14.37 20.53 9.52
N ARG A 203 -13.87 20.22 10.73
CA ARG A 203 -12.90 19.12 10.87
C ARG A 203 -13.09 18.38 12.20
N LYS A 204 -13.87 17.31 12.16
CA LYS A 204 -13.74 16.16 13.08
C LYS A 204 -13.26 14.97 12.26
N VAL A 205 -12.04 15.06 11.73
CA VAL A 205 -11.27 13.84 11.48
C VAL A 205 -11.02 13.27 12.88
N ARG A 206 -11.44 12.02 13.14
CA ARG A 206 -11.10 11.37 14.40
C ARG A 206 -9.57 11.28 14.45
N GLU A 207 -8.95 12.05 15.33
CA GLU A 207 -7.52 11.91 15.60
C GLU A 207 -7.21 10.43 15.86
N GLY A 208 -6.35 9.84 15.03
CA GLY A 208 -5.88 8.45 15.17
C GLY A 208 -6.27 7.46 14.07
N GLU A 209 -7.13 7.80 13.10
CA GLU A 209 -7.37 6.91 11.95
C GLU A 209 -6.26 7.05 10.90
N LEU A 210 -5.47 5.98 10.72
CA LEU A 210 -4.42 5.88 9.69
C LEU A 210 -5.06 5.54 8.35
N PHE A 211 -4.93 6.44 7.37
CA PHE A 211 -5.33 6.20 5.98
C PHE A 211 -4.11 6.19 5.06
N MET A 212 -4.18 5.35 4.03
CA MET A 212 -3.29 5.38 2.89
C MET A 212 -3.83 6.38 1.87
N SER A 213 -3.07 7.44 1.58
CA SER A 213 -3.43 8.43 0.56
C SER A 213 -2.75 8.12 -0.78
N LEU A 214 -3.56 8.04 -1.84
CA LEU A 214 -3.14 7.84 -3.23
C LEU A 214 -3.29 9.15 -4.01
N ARG A 215 -2.33 9.47 -4.89
CA ARG A 215 -2.51 10.58 -5.82
C ARG A 215 -3.54 10.22 -6.88
N ILE A 216 -4.51 11.10 -7.12
CA ILE A 216 -5.52 10.88 -8.14
C ILE A 216 -5.58 12.00 -9.18
N ALA A 217 -6.12 11.67 -10.34
CA ALA A 217 -6.66 12.63 -11.29
C ALA A 217 -8.13 12.34 -11.57
N LEU A 218 -8.93 13.38 -11.74
CA LEU A 218 -10.32 13.22 -12.17
C LEU A 218 -10.39 13.01 -13.69
N GLU A 219 -11.27 12.11 -14.13
CA GLU A 219 -11.54 11.95 -15.55
C GLU A 219 -12.29 13.17 -16.10
N SER A 220 -11.63 13.89 -17.01
CA SER A 220 -12.25 15.00 -17.73
C SER A 220 -13.38 14.49 -18.62
N ALA A 221 -14.53 15.18 -18.56
CA ALA A 221 -15.67 14.90 -19.43
C ALA A 221 -15.35 15.11 -20.92
N ASP A 222 -14.34 15.92 -21.24
CA ASP A 222 -13.89 16.19 -22.61
C ASP A 222 -13.07 15.02 -23.20
N ILE A 223 -12.48 14.20 -22.33
CA ILE A 223 -11.59 13.07 -22.69
C ILE A 223 -12.36 11.74 -22.71
N SER A 224 -13.53 11.68 -22.07
CA SER A 224 -14.32 10.46 -21.92
C SER A 224 -14.64 9.84 -23.29
N ARG A 225 -13.87 8.80 -23.66
CA ARG A 225 -14.12 8.02 -24.88
C ARG A 225 -15.55 7.49 -24.85
N PRO A 226 -16.24 7.39 -25.99
CA PRO A 226 -17.52 6.69 -26.08
C PRO A 226 -17.28 5.21 -25.77
N HIS A 227 -17.33 4.82 -24.49
CA HIS A 227 -17.52 3.43 -24.10
C HIS A 227 -18.84 2.98 -24.71
N GLY A 228 -18.76 2.00 -25.62
CA GLY A 228 -19.85 1.50 -26.46
C GLY A 228 -20.91 0.73 -25.69
N GLY A 229 -21.60 1.40 -24.77
CA GLY A 229 -22.73 0.86 -24.00
C GLY A 229 -23.78 1.93 -23.74
N LEU A 230 -24.98 1.70 -24.31
CA LEU A 230 -26.29 2.28 -23.98
C LEU A 230 -26.32 3.78 -23.55
N THR A 231 -26.50 4.64 -24.56
CA THR A 231 -26.43 6.11 -24.54
C THR A 231 -27.56 6.88 -23.85
N HIS A 232 -28.34 6.31 -22.94
CA HIS A 232 -29.57 6.99 -22.48
C HIS A 232 -29.57 7.65 -21.11
N LEU A 233 -28.51 7.54 -20.30
CA LEU A 233 -28.48 8.20 -18.97
C LEU A 233 -27.06 8.66 -18.58
N ARG A 234 -26.32 9.31 -19.48
CA ARG A 234 -25.10 10.00 -19.03
C ARG A 234 -25.50 11.29 -18.29
N PRO A 235 -25.17 11.44 -17.00
CA PRO A 235 -25.37 12.70 -16.31
C PRO A 235 -24.60 13.81 -17.02
N ALA A 236 -25.15 15.03 -17.00
CA ALA A 236 -24.47 16.18 -17.56
C ALA A 236 -23.12 16.39 -16.84
N PRO A 237 -22.05 16.78 -17.56
CA PRO A 237 -20.78 17.13 -16.92
C PRO A 237 -20.98 18.21 -15.87
N VAL A 238 -20.31 18.05 -14.72
CA VAL A 238 -20.37 18.97 -13.59
C VAL A 238 -19.00 19.62 -13.42
N PHE A 239 -18.97 20.90 -13.04
CA PHE A 239 -17.72 21.56 -12.71
C PHE A 239 -17.16 21.05 -11.38
N VAL A 240 -15.84 20.91 -11.26
CA VAL A 240 -15.23 20.43 -10.01
C VAL A 240 -15.67 21.27 -8.80
N LYS A 241 -15.81 22.60 -8.95
CA LYS A 241 -16.28 23.50 -7.88
C LYS A 241 -17.71 23.21 -7.37
N GLU A 242 -18.49 22.43 -8.12
CA GLU A 242 -19.88 22.07 -7.81
C GLU A 242 -20.01 20.65 -7.22
N LEU A 243 -18.89 19.90 -7.14
CA LEU A 243 -18.85 18.57 -6.54
C LEU A 243 -19.16 18.62 -5.04
N GLN A 244 -19.82 17.58 -4.55
CA GLN A 244 -20.22 17.45 -3.15
C GLN A 244 -19.84 16.07 -2.60
N ALA A 245 -19.71 15.97 -1.28
CA ALA A 245 -19.54 14.68 -0.62
C ALA A 245 -20.72 13.75 -0.95
N GLY A 246 -20.40 12.51 -1.32
CA GLY A 246 -21.36 11.49 -1.75
C GLY A 246 -21.61 11.43 -3.26
N ASP A 247 -21.17 12.42 -4.04
CA ASP A 247 -21.10 12.30 -5.50
C ASP A 247 -20.10 11.18 -5.88
N ILE A 248 -20.36 10.44 -6.96
CA ILE A 248 -19.44 9.44 -7.50
C ILE A 248 -18.77 9.99 -8.74
N VAL A 249 -17.45 9.92 -8.78
CA VAL A 249 -16.62 10.40 -9.90
C VAL A 249 -15.69 9.30 -10.40
N ASN A 250 -15.30 9.41 -11.67
CA ASN A 250 -14.25 8.59 -12.25
C ASN A 250 -12.88 9.19 -11.96
N VAL A 251 -11.98 8.40 -11.37
CA VAL A 251 -10.62 8.81 -11.01
C VAL A 251 -9.57 7.87 -11.59
N TYR A 252 -8.46 8.43 -12.03
CA TYR A 252 -7.23 7.70 -12.32
C TYR A 252 -6.33 7.73 -11.09
N VAL A 253 -5.80 6.58 -10.67
CA VAL A 253 -4.78 6.51 -9.62
C VAL A 253 -3.42 6.78 -10.26
N LEU A 254 -2.84 7.96 -9.99
CA LEU A 254 -1.58 8.42 -10.56
C LEU A 254 -0.40 8.09 -9.65
N GLU A 255 -0.33 6.84 -9.22
CA GLU A 255 0.68 6.41 -8.26
C GLU A 255 1.85 5.69 -8.95
N SER A 256 3.08 6.06 -8.57
CA SER A 256 4.29 5.44 -9.13
C SER A 256 4.91 4.41 -8.19
N ARG A 257 4.54 4.46 -6.91
CA ARG A 257 5.01 3.52 -5.88
C ARG A 257 4.36 2.15 -6.06
N GLU A 258 5.10 1.07 -5.80
CA GLU A 258 4.64 -0.30 -6.03
C GLU A 258 3.32 -0.65 -5.32
N THR A 259 3.16 -0.29 -4.04
CA THR A 259 1.89 -0.54 -3.32
C THR A 259 0.72 0.25 -3.91
N GLY A 260 1.01 1.42 -4.48
CA GLY A 260 0.02 2.23 -5.16
C GLY A 260 -0.44 1.66 -6.49
N LEU A 261 0.51 1.14 -7.29
CA LEU A 261 0.21 0.40 -8.52
C LEU A 261 -0.58 -0.87 -8.23
N TYR A 262 -0.20 -1.61 -7.19
CA TYR A 262 -0.94 -2.80 -6.73
C TYR A 262 -2.38 -2.46 -6.33
N LEU A 263 -2.58 -1.37 -5.56
CA LEU A 263 -3.92 -0.93 -5.19
C LEU A 263 -4.72 -0.42 -6.39
N ALA A 264 -4.09 0.32 -7.30
CA ALA A 264 -4.71 0.74 -8.55
C ALA A 264 -5.23 -0.47 -9.34
N GLU A 265 -4.43 -1.54 -9.43
CA GLU A 265 -4.85 -2.79 -10.07
C GLU A 265 -6.01 -3.47 -9.33
N ILE A 266 -5.96 -3.57 -7.98
CA ILE A 266 -7.07 -4.13 -7.18
C ILE A 266 -8.37 -3.37 -7.43
N PHE A 267 -8.30 -2.05 -7.56
CA PHE A 267 -9.46 -1.21 -7.85
C PHE A 267 -9.89 -1.25 -9.33
N GLY A 268 -9.18 -1.99 -10.18
CA GLY A 268 -9.45 -2.08 -11.62
C GLY A 268 -8.94 -0.87 -12.42
N GLY A 269 -8.16 0.01 -11.79
CA GLY A 269 -7.61 1.23 -12.39
C GLY A 269 -6.28 1.03 -13.12
N TYR A 270 -5.71 -0.17 -13.11
CA TYR A 270 -4.47 -0.50 -13.81
C TYR A 270 -4.52 -1.93 -14.37
N SER A 271 -4.06 -2.10 -15.61
CA SER A 271 -3.88 -3.42 -16.26
C SER A 271 -2.72 -3.41 -17.27
N ASP A 272 -2.47 -4.53 -17.93
CA ASP A 272 -1.48 -4.64 -19.02
C ASP A 272 -1.74 -3.65 -20.18
N HIS A 273 -2.96 -3.10 -20.27
CA HIS A 273 -3.36 -2.10 -21.27
C HIS A 273 -3.23 -0.65 -20.78
N GLY A 274 -2.70 -0.43 -19.57
CA GLY A 274 -2.47 0.89 -18.99
C GLY A 274 -3.47 1.28 -17.89
N LEU A 275 -3.58 2.58 -17.65
CA LEU A 275 -4.45 3.17 -16.62
C LEU A 275 -5.90 3.23 -17.09
N HIS A 276 -6.82 2.89 -16.18
CA HIS A 276 -8.27 2.95 -16.38
C HIS A 276 -8.91 3.80 -15.29
N PRO A 277 -10.02 4.51 -15.58
CA PRO A 277 -10.76 5.22 -14.56
C PRO A 277 -11.46 4.25 -13.61
N VAL A 278 -11.45 4.58 -12.32
CA VAL A 278 -12.16 3.86 -11.25
C VAL A 278 -13.25 4.76 -10.70
N GLU A 279 -14.46 4.23 -10.54
CA GLU A 279 -15.53 4.93 -9.84
C GLU A 279 -15.24 5.01 -8.34
N ALA A 280 -15.21 6.22 -7.79
CA ALA A 280 -14.99 6.43 -6.37
C ALA A 280 -15.95 7.50 -5.80
N PRO A 281 -16.58 7.25 -4.64
CA PRO A 281 -17.36 8.25 -3.95
C PRO A 281 -16.46 9.35 -3.39
N ILE A 282 -16.87 10.60 -3.58
CA ILE A 282 -16.24 11.77 -2.95
C ILE A 282 -16.54 11.72 -1.45
N GLU A 283 -15.49 11.68 -0.66
CA GLU A 283 -15.56 11.79 0.79
C GLU A 283 -15.65 13.25 1.23
N SER A 284 -14.84 14.12 0.63
CA SER A 284 -14.84 15.54 0.95
C SER A 284 -14.30 16.39 -0.20
N VAL A 285 -14.76 17.63 -0.25
CA VAL A 285 -14.31 18.68 -1.18
C VAL A 285 -13.92 19.90 -0.36
N TRP A 286 -12.77 20.49 -0.65
CA TRP A 286 -12.31 21.73 -0.01
C TRP A 286 -11.82 22.72 -1.06
N ARG A 287 -11.76 24.00 -0.67
CA ARG A 287 -11.18 25.06 -1.51
C ARG A 287 -9.79 25.37 -1.03
N GLU A 288 -8.86 25.47 -1.98
CA GLU A 288 -7.46 25.76 -1.72
C GLU A 288 -7.01 26.84 -2.71
N SER A 289 -7.02 28.10 -2.25
CA SER A 289 -6.78 29.27 -3.10
C SER A 289 -7.67 29.29 -4.35
N ASP A 290 -7.09 29.10 -5.54
CA ASP A 290 -7.77 29.07 -6.83
C ASP A 290 -8.08 27.64 -7.32
N LEU A 291 -7.81 26.63 -6.50
CA LEU A 291 -8.03 25.22 -6.79
C LEU A 291 -9.11 24.62 -5.88
N VAL A 292 -9.61 23.47 -6.31
CA VAL A 292 -10.56 22.65 -5.55
C VAL A 292 -9.88 21.34 -5.22
N GLY A 293 -9.69 21.09 -3.93
CA GLY A 293 -9.19 19.83 -3.42
C GLY A 293 -10.33 18.82 -3.32
N VAL A 294 -10.09 17.61 -3.80
CA VAL A 294 -11.06 16.51 -3.80
C VAL A 294 -10.41 15.31 -3.15
N ARG A 295 -11.10 14.73 -2.17
CA ARG A 295 -10.78 13.43 -1.57
C ARG A 295 -11.86 12.44 -1.92
N VAL A 296 -11.46 11.31 -2.49
CA VAL A 296 -12.32 10.16 -2.75
C VAL A 296 -11.96 9.00 -1.84
N ARG A 297 -12.89 8.07 -1.64
CA ARG A 297 -12.68 6.91 -0.78
C ARG A 297 -12.77 5.62 -1.59
N PHE A 298 -11.67 4.87 -1.65
CA PHE A 298 -11.64 3.55 -2.28
C PHE A 298 -12.00 2.43 -1.30
N GLY A 299 -11.73 2.61 0.00
CA GLY A 299 -12.02 1.61 1.02
C GLY A 299 -11.94 2.15 2.46
N HIS A 300 -11.99 1.25 3.44
CA HIS A 300 -11.97 1.63 4.87
C HIS A 300 -10.70 2.43 5.24
N ALA A 301 -9.56 2.07 4.67
CA ALA A 301 -8.25 2.65 4.99
C ALA A 301 -7.52 3.24 3.77
N VAL A 302 -8.18 3.39 2.62
CA VAL A 302 -7.56 3.88 1.38
C VAL A 302 -8.39 5.03 0.80
N VAL A 303 -7.73 6.18 0.64
CA VAL A 303 -8.30 7.40 0.07
C VAL A 303 -7.47 7.85 -1.12
N GLY A 304 -8.09 8.58 -2.04
CA GLY A 304 -7.41 9.27 -3.12
C GLY A 304 -7.54 10.78 -2.95
N GLU A 305 -6.48 11.53 -3.16
CA GLU A 305 -6.47 12.99 -3.07
C GLU A 305 -5.85 13.66 -4.30
N GLY A 306 -6.41 14.80 -4.68
CA GLY A 306 -5.88 15.66 -5.73
C GLY A 306 -6.48 17.06 -5.69
N THR A 307 -5.77 18.03 -6.27
CA THR A 307 -6.20 19.42 -6.42
C THR A 307 -6.43 19.73 -7.89
N PHE A 308 -7.56 20.36 -8.21
CA PHE A 308 -8.03 20.52 -9.58
C PHE A 308 -8.50 21.95 -9.87
N PRO A 309 -8.42 22.42 -11.12
CA PRO A 309 -9.02 23.69 -11.51
C PRO A 309 -10.54 23.68 -11.27
N PRO A 310 -11.13 24.77 -10.75
CA PRO A 310 -12.56 24.83 -10.41
C PRO A 310 -13.48 24.67 -11.62
N ASP A 311 -13.00 25.06 -12.81
CA ASP A 311 -13.74 25.01 -14.07
C ASP A 311 -13.46 23.74 -14.88
N LEU A 312 -12.69 22.78 -14.35
CA LEU A 312 -12.58 21.45 -14.93
C LEU A 312 -13.96 20.77 -14.91
N ARG A 313 -14.37 20.18 -16.03
CA ARG A 313 -15.63 19.43 -16.14
C ARG A 313 -15.37 17.95 -16.00
N VAL A 314 -16.14 17.30 -15.14
CA VAL A 314 -16.01 15.86 -14.84
C VAL A 314 -17.36 15.17 -14.93
N GLN A 315 -17.35 13.87 -15.21
CA GLN A 315 -18.55 13.06 -15.07
C GLN A 315 -18.80 12.78 -13.59
N SER A 316 -20.01 13.09 -13.12
CA SER A 316 -20.41 12.85 -11.74
C SER A 316 -21.81 12.25 -11.67
N ILE A 317 -21.96 11.18 -10.89
CA ILE A 317 -23.25 10.59 -10.56
C ILE A 317 -23.60 11.03 -9.14
N ARG A 318 -24.55 11.95 -9.03
CA ARG A 318 -25.11 12.34 -7.73
C ARG A 318 -26.01 11.23 -7.25
N LYS A 319 -25.58 10.48 -6.22
CA LYS A 319 -26.48 9.59 -5.49
C LYS A 319 -27.57 10.45 -4.86
N SER A 320 -28.73 10.48 -5.50
CA SER A 320 -29.91 11.14 -4.97
C SER A 320 -30.17 10.61 -3.56
N GLN A 321 -29.84 11.40 -2.53
CA GLN A 321 -30.34 11.24 -1.17
C GLN A 321 -31.85 11.53 -1.10
N LYS A 322 -32.62 11.10 -2.09
CA LYS A 322 -34.06 10.99 -1.91
C LYS A 322 -34.25 9.87 -0.90
N THR A 323 -34.48 10.28 0.34
CA THR A 323 -35.31 9.53 1.27
C THR A 323 -36.46 8.96 0.43
N PRO A 324 -36.67 7.62 0.40
CA PRO A 324 -37.70 7.03 -0.44
C PRO A 324 -38.99 7.80 -0.22
N PHE A 325 -39.66 8.24 -1.29
CA PHE A 325 -40.93 8.97 -1.21
C PHE A 325 -41.92 8.29 -0.25
N LEU A 326 -41.88 6.95 -0.17
CA LEU A 326 -42.63 6.14 0.78
C LEU A 326 -42.36 6.47 2.26
N LYS A 327 -41.15 6.85 2.66
CA LYS A 327 -40.86 7.29 4.05
C LYS A 327 -41.48 8.66 4.39
N ARG A 328 -41.69 9.54 3.40
CA ARG A 328 -42.41 10.81 3.60
C ARG A 328 -43.93 10.63 3.64
N VAL A 329 -44.46 9.64 2.93
CA VAL A 329 -45.91 9.39 2.86
C VAL A 329 -46.40 8.48 3.98
N PHE A 330 -45.59 7.51 4.43
CA PHE A 330 -46.03 6.50 5.40
C PHE A 330 -45.48 6.66 6.82
N GLY A 331 -44.56 7.59 7.10
CA GLY A 331 -44.22 7.96 8.49
C GLY A 331 -43.85 6.79 9.41
N TRP A 332 -42.82 6.01 9.05
CA TRP A 332 -42.12 5.09 9.95
C TRP A 332 -40.64 5.45 10.01
#